data_AF-A0A562UY94-F1
#
_entry.id   AF-A0A562UY94-F1
#
_cell.length_a   1.000
_cell.length_b   1.000
_cell.length_c   1.000
_cell.angle_alpha   90.00
_cell.angle_beta   90.00
_cell.angle_gamma   90.00
#
_symmetry.space_group_name_H-M   'P 1'
#
loop_
_entity.id
_entity.type
_entity.pdbx_description
1 polymer ?
#
loop_
_entity_poly.entity_id
_entity_poly.type
_entity_poly.pdbx_seq_one_letter_code
_entity_poly.pdbx_strand_id
1 'polypeptide(L)'
;MWEPATDIEQRMREALRAGRREDYFRLLARLELLLPVSGDGVNAPGGPGSWATWSTQDRTHVLAFTSEAALRACLRIHAGPFRTVRFTALADSWPDEDWWLAVNPGLPIEGYLPSWFVAQVATGDTTLPEQDMPPAETDPAAAVPMDSPSWPQAAPEPARRESAESGWPSYPPEDRPASDGFARFDPPAEPPRYGERETVYPPEPSAFPAEPPAYPAGPSGFSAEPPGYAPEPPPPAAAPQGWPEPPRAPAEPPPLTTVVALSETEVEDRLAQAASSGDTETFLGVLMQGWAYLPVPEGVPESARPGDPGFHWYTDLIDGAYSATAFTTQVRLAARYGDRPYVRTTFARVAEHWPGLEYSLYVNPGTEVGANMPGPQVATLVTWARSKGLIEAAYEMEERAAGAERAPERAVVPKMMQKVVPHHQVPLILERGYDRVAGFVHHHEDVENLITPHQLYWALGLLREGGGFSSADESVHVLRWVGHRGDLYRQAVGGNDPEAAASRPGGWVVEPEPFRGDGFAPDPDGRRIPEYKVDSVRLPHGATMTRIHADGSSDEVAYFDADRREWVQVGRGESTAHAYRQEQQHA
;
A
#
# COMPACT_ATOMS: atom_id res chain seq x y z
N MET A 1 28.02 -14.97 -10.72
CA MET A 1 28.01 -15.34 -9.28
C MET A 1 28.57 -14.16 -8.51
N TRP A 2 28.03 -13.81 -7.35
CA TRP A 2 28.59 -12.74 -6.52
C TRP A 2 29.73 -13.28 -5.65
N GLU A 3 30.79 -12.50 -5.52
CA GLU A 3 31.93 -12.75 -4.63
C GLU A 3 32.19 -11.49 -3.79
N PRO A 4 32.60 -11.64 -2.51
CA PRO A 4 32.98 -10.51 -1.65
C PRO A 4 34.04 -9.63 -2.30
N ALA A 5 33.77 -8.32 -2.37
CA ALA A 5 34.72 -7.34 -2.87
C ALA A 5 35.72 -6.87 -1.80
N THR A 6 35.50 -7.24 -0.53
CA THR A 6 36.33 -6.83 0.61
C THR A 6 36.54 -7.96 1.64
N ASP A 7 37.64 -7.86 2.41
CA ASP A 7 37.93 -8.73 3.55
C ASP A 7 36.80 -8.77 4.60
N ILE A 8 36.06 -7.68 4.77
CA ILE A 8 34.98 -7.59 5.75
C ILE A 8 33.69 -8.26 5.25
N GLU A 9 33.36 -8.12 3.97
CA GLU A 9 32.29 -8.92 3.33
C GLU A 9 32.62 -10.42 3.34
N GLN A 10 33.89 -10.81 3.16
CA GLN A 10 34.33 -12.20 3.29
C GLN A 10 34.10 -12.71 4.72
N ARG A 11 34.44 -11.93 5.75
CA ARG A 11 34.20 -12.29 7.17
C ARG A 11 32.71 -12.32 7.53
N MET A 12 31.90 -11.42 6.96
CA MET A 12 30.43 -11.45 7.13
C MET A 12 29.84 -12.72 6.50
N ARG A 13 30.31 -13.13 5.32
CA ARG A 13 29.94 -14.39 4.67
C ARG A 13 30.35 -15.62 5.50
N GLU A 14 31.52 -15.60 6.12
CA GLU A 14 32.00 -16.65 7.02
C GLU A 14 31.23 -16.70 8.36
N ALA A 15 30.84 -15.55 8.91
CA ALA A 15 30.02 -15.46 10.12
C ALA A 15 28.63 -16.09 9.90
N LEU A 16 27.93 -15.69 8.83
CA LEU A 16 26.62 -16.24 8.46
C LEU A 16 26.68 -17.74 8.16
N ARG A 17 27.67 -18.19 7.36
CA ARG A 17 27.88 -19.62 7.08
C ARG A 17 28.17 -20.47 8.32
N ALA A 18 28.75 -19.86 9.35
CA ALA A 18 29.01 -20.51 10.64
C ALA A 18 27.86 -20.34 11.66
N GLY A 19 26.73 -19.74 11.28
CA GLY A 19 25.60 -19.44 12.16
C GLY A 19 25.86 -18.33 13.19
N ARG A 20 27.02 -17.68 13.16
CA ARG A 20 27.47 -16.68 14.16
C ARG A 20 26.89 -15.30 13.84
N ARG A 21 25.58 -15.14 14.02
CA ARG A 21 24.84 -13.90 13.72
C ARG A 21 25.38 -12.67 14.47
N GLU A 22 25.75 -12.84 15.74
CA GLU A 22 26.36 -11.76 16.52
C GLU A 22 27.66 -11.24 15.89
N ASP A 23 28.51 -12.12 15.35
CA ASP A 23 29.76 -11.73 14.69
C ASP A 23 29.47 -10.91 13.41
N TYR A 24 28.39 -11.25 12.68
CA TYR A 24 27.93 -10.45 11.54
C TYR A 24 27.48 -9.05 11.98
N PHE A 25 26.63 -8.92 13.01
CA PHE A 25 26.18 -7.62 13.50
C PHE A 25 27.33 -6.79 14.11
N ARG A 26 28.30 -7.44 14.77
CA ARG A 26 29.50 -6.79 15.34
C ARG A 26 30.50 -6.31 14.28
N LEU A 27 30.46 -6.88 13.07
CA LEU A 27 31.13 -6.33 11.90
C LEU A 27 30.32 -5.16 11.30
N LEU A 28 29.01 -5.34 11.13
CA LEU A 28 28.09 -4.34 10.57
C LEU A 28 28.09 -3.01 11.36
N ALA A 29 28.05 -3.07 12.70
CA ALA A 29 28.12 -1.91 13.60
C ALA A 29 29.38 -1.03 13.42
N ARG A 30 30.42 -1.56 12.76
CA ARG A 30 31.72 -0.90 12.54
C ARG A 30 31.93 -0.45 11.09
N LEU A 31 30.95 -0.67 10.22
CA LEU A 31 31.05 -0.34 8.81
C LEU A 31 30.67 1.12 8.51
N GLU A 32 31.31 1.61 7.46
CA GLU A 32 30.81 2.70 6.64
C GLU A 32 30.01 2.09 5.49
N LEU A 33 28.71 2.35 5.47
CA LEU A 33 27.74 1.84 4.51
C LEU A 33 27.50 2.86 3.40
N LEU A 34 27.26 2.34 2.18
CA LEU A 34 26.87 3.14 1.03
C LEU A 34 25.35 3.17 0.94
N LEU A 35 24.78 4.36 1.07
CA LEU A 35 23.36 4.63 0.88
C LEU A 35 23.19 5.28 -0.50
N PRO A 36 22.39 4.73 -1.43
CA PRO A 36 22.07 5.43 -2.67
C PRO A 36 21.39 6.78 -2.39
N VAL A 37 21.58 7.75 -3.27
CA VAL A 37 20.88 9.05 -3.23
C VAL A 37 20.32 9.41 -4.61
N SER A 38 19.21 10.16 -4.64
CA SER A 38 18.73 10.84 -5.85
C SER A 38 19.84 11.72 -6.45
N GLY A 39 19.79 11.97 -7.77
CA GLY A 39 20.84 12.69 -8.50
C GLY A 39 21.24 14.04 -7.87
N ASP A 40 20.27 14.78 -7.35
CA ASP A 40 20.47 16.10 -6.73
C ASP A 40 20.80 16.04 -5.21
N GLY A 41 20.68 14.86 -4.59
CA GLY A 41 20.69 14.67 -3.13
C GLY A 41 22.06 14.65 -2.44
N VAL A 42 23.16 14.85 -3.18
CA VAL A 42 24.54 14.63 -2.70
C VAL A 42 24.94 15.55 -1.52
N ASN A 43 24.31 16.72 -1.37
CA ASN A 43 24.76 17.79 -0.48
C ASN A 43 23.92 18.01 0.80
N ALA A 44 22.99 17.10 1.15
CA ALA A 44 22.12 17.26 2.33
C ALA A 44 22.03 16.00 3.21
N PRO A 45 22.88 15.87 4.26
CA PRO A 45 22.69 14.86 5.31
C PRO A 45 21.42 15.14 6.11
N GLY A 46 20.62 14.10 6.40
CA GLY A 46 19.44 14.20 7.28
C GLY A 46 18.18 14.84 6.70
N GLY A 47 18.15 15.18 5.40
CA GLY A 47 16.93 15.69 4.75
C GLY A 47 15.87 14.59 4.52
N PRO A 48 14.55 14.84 4.67
CA PRO A 48 13.50 13.84 4.49
C PRO A 48 13.51 13.12 3.13
N GLY A 49 13.97 13.78 2.05
CA GLY A 49 14.09 13.18 0.72
C GLY A 49 15.44 12.52 0.39
N SER A 50 16.24 12.18 1.39
CA SER A 50 17.64 11.73 1.20
C SER A 50 17.87 10.22 1.41
N TRP A 51 16.80 9.43 1.47
CA TRP A 51 16.82 8.01 1.80
C TRP A 51 16.32 7.17 0.62
N ALA A 52 17.14 6.23 0.15
CA ALA A 52 16.73 5.24 -0.84
C ALA A 52 15.85 4.19 -0.18
N THR A 53 14.60 4.08 -0.61
CA THR A 53 13.64 3.14 -0.04
C THR A 53 13.23 2.03 -1.00
N TRP A 54 12.75 0.93 -0.43
CA TRP A 54 12.17 -0.21 -1.14
C TRP A 54 11.02 -0.77 -0.30
N SER A 55 9.82 -0.82 -0.86
CA SER A 55 8.63 -1.28 -0.16
C SER A 55 8.21 -2.66 -0.66
N THR A 56 8.01 -3.59 0.27
CA THR A 56 7.55 -4.97 0.00
C THR A 56 6.66 -5.45 1.13
N GLN A 57 5.53 -6.09 0.79
CA GLN A 57 4.61 -6.75 1.73
C GLN A 57 4.34 -5.89 2.99
N ASP A 58 3.81 -4.69 2.74
CA ASP A 58 3.41 -3.68 3.72
C ASP A 58 4.54 -3.12 4.62
N ARG A 59 5.82 -3.31 4.24
CA ARG A 59 6.97 -2.75 4.97
C ARG A 59 7.91 -1.95 4.07
N THR A 60 8.34 -0.79 4.57
CA THR A 60 9.32 0.08 3.90
C THR A 60 10.72 -0.19 4.44
N HIS A 61 11.68 -0.38 3.54
CA HIS A 61 13.07 -0.67 3.86
C HIS A 61 14.00 0.46 3.37
N VAL A 62 14.89 0.93 4.24
CA VAL A 62 16.05 1.77 3.89
C VAL A 62 17.14 0.88 3.31
N LEU A 63 17.66 1.25 2.13
CA LEU A 63 18.67 0.48 1.41
C LEU A 63 20.10 0.89 1.81
N ALA A 64 20.93 -0.08 2.18
CA ALA A 64 22.34 0.13 2.49
C ALA A 64 23.23 -1.00 1.95
N PHE A 65 24.44 -0.65 1.51
CA PHE A 65 25.38 -1.59 0.89
C PHE A 65 26.77 -1.55 1.52
N THR A 66 27.43 -2.70 1.64
CA THR A 66 28.77 -2.82 2.26
C THR A 66 29.93 -2.53 1.30
N SER A 67 29.66 -2.45 0.00
CA SER A 67 30.62 -2.03 -1.02
C SER A 67 29.89 -1.52 -2.27
N GLU A 68 30.61 -0.79 -3.13
CA GLU A 68 30.09 -0.35 -4.42
C GLU A 68 29.81 -1.55 -5.35
N ALA A 69 30.55 -2.66 -5.20
CA ALA A 69 30.30 -3.90 -5.91
C ALA A 69 28.98 -4.56 -5.49
N ALA A 70 28.65 -4.53 -4.19
CA ALA A 70 27.35 -4.98 -3.68
C ALA A 70 26.21 -4.08 -4.20
N LEU A 71 26.37 -2.75 -4.10
CA LEU A 71 25.40 -1.76 -4.62
C LEU A 71 25.11 -1.97 -6.11
N ARG A 72 26.15 -2.10 -6.94
CA ARG A 72 26.03 -2.35 -8.39
C ARG A 72 25.44 -3.74 -8.70
N ALA A 73 25.67 -4.75 -7.87
CA ALA A 73 25.10 -6.09 -8.06
C ALA A 73 23.58 -6.11 -7.83
N CYS A 74 23.09 -5.39 -6.82
CA CYS A 74 21.66 -5.28 -6.50
C CYS A 74 20.92 -4.31 -7.44
N LEU A 75 21.45 -3.09 -7.63
CA LEU A 75 20.75 -2.01 -8.35
C LEU A 75 20.97 -2.02 -9.87
N ARG A 76 22.02 -2.68 -10.36
CA ARG A 76 22.36 -2.79 -11.80
C ARG A 76 22.42 -1.42 -12.51
N ILE A 77 21.43 -1.12 -13.36
CA ILE A 77 21.34 0.15 -14.12
C ILE A 77 20.86 1.32 -13.24
N HIS A 78 20.23 1.02 -12.09
CA HIS A 78 19.80 2.00 -11.09
C HIS A 78 20.87 2.28 -10.02
N ALA A 79 22.12 1.85 -10.26
CA ALA A 79 23.29 2.19 -9.45
C ALA A 79 23.70 3.66 -9.67
N GLY A 80 22.89 4.58 -9.15
CA GLY A 80 23.12 6.02 -9.14
C GLY A 80 24.19 6.47 -8.14
N PRO A 81 24.28 7.79 -7.86
CA PRO A 81 25.19 8.29 -6.82
C PRO A 81 24.83 7.74 -5.44
N PHE A 82 25.80 7.72 -4.54
CA PHE A 82 25.65 7.23 -3.18
C PHE A 82 26.43 8.09 -2.18
N ARG A 83 25.99 8.10 -0.93
CA ARG A 83 26.67 8.71 0.21
C ARG A 83 27.21 7.63 1.16
N THR A 84 28.37 7.89 1.75
CA THR A 84 28.99 6.99 2.74
C THR A 84 28.64 7.45 4.15
N VAL A 85 28.06 6.57 4.97
CA VAL A 85 27.59 6.87 6.34
C VAL A 85 28.00 5.75 7.30
N ARG A 86 28.49 6.07 8.51
CA ARG A 86 28.77 5.07 9.55
C ARG A 86 27.49 4.47 10.10
N PHE A 87 27.50 3.18 10.44
CA PHE A 87 26.35 2.50 11.03
C PHE A 87 25.76 3.23 12.26
N THR A 88 26.60 3.83 13.11
CA THR A 88 26.11 4.63 14.25
C THR A 88 25.39 5.90 13.79
N ALA A 89 25.98 6.68 12.88
CA ALA A 89 25.38 7.90 12.34
C ALA A 89 24.12 7.63 11.49
N LEU A 90 24.01 6.43 10.90
CA LEU A 90 22.82 5.90 10.26
C LEU A 90 21.68 5.72 11.28
N ALA A 91 21.98 5.13 12.45
CA ALA A 91 21.01 4.98 13.54
C ALA A 91 20.65 6.33 14.19
N ASP A 92 21.64 7.21 14.42
CA ASP A 92 21.47 8.55 14.99
C ASP A 92 20.59 9.49 14.13
N SER A 93 20.35 9.13 12.86
CA SER A 93 19.55 9.91 11.90
C SER A 93 18.43 9.11 11.24
N TRP A 94 17.99 8.02 11.88
CA TRP A 94 16.97 7.12 11.34
C TRP A 94 15.66 7.86 10.99
N PRO A 95 15.08 7.67 9.79
CA PRO A 95 14.01 8.53 9.29
C PRO A 95 12.61 8.28 9.88
N ASP A 96 12.32 7.03 10.26
CA ASP A 96 10.98 6.55 10.61
C ASP A 96 11.11 5.25 11.42
N GLU A 97 10.45 5.15 12.58
CA GLU A 97 10.59 4.01 13.49
C GLU A 97 9.91 2.73 12.98
N ASP A 98 8.98 2.78 12.03
CA ASP A 98 8.38 1.58 11.43
C ASP A 98 9.22 1.02 10.26
N TRP A 99 10.23 1.77 9.77
CA TRP A 99 11.06 1.35 8.64
C TRP A 99 12.19 0.42 9.07
N TRP A 100 12.50 -0.54 8.18
CA TRP A 100 13.54 -1.56 8.38
C TRP A 100 14.83 -1.19 7.62
N LEU A 101 15.99 -1.64 8.09
CA LEU A 101 17.23 -1.59 7.32
C LEU A 101 17.37 -2.85 6.46
N ALA A 102 17.50 -2.68 5.15
CA ALA A 102 17.89 -3.74 4.22
C ALA A 102 19.37 -3.56 3.82
N VAL A 103 20.25 -4.34 4.46
CA VAL A 103 21.67 -4.43 4.11
C VAL A 103 21.84 -5.44 2.98
N ASN A 104 22.44 -5.04 1.87
CA ASN A 104 22.80 -5.92 0.74
C ASN A 104 21.68 -6.87 0.25
N PRO A 105 20.41 -6.42 0.08
CA PRO A 105 19.29 -7.31 -0.25
C PRO A 105 19.55 -8.18 -1.48
N GLY A 106 19.32 -9.49 -1.37
CA GLY A 106 19.54 -10.46 -2.43
C GLY A 106 20.98 -10.95 -2.61
N LEU A 107 21.90 -10.60 -1.70
CA LEU A 107 23.29 -11.10 -1.71
C LEU A 107 23.53 -12.13 -0.59
N PRO A 108 24.52 -13.05 -0.73
CA PRO A 108 24.90 -14.01 0.32
C PRO A 108 25.44 -13.43 1.65
N ILE A 109 25.29 -12.12 1.85
CA ILE A 109 25.63 -11.35 3.06
C ILE A 109 24.53 -10.32 3.38
N GLU A 110 23.30 -10.60 2.96
CA GLU A 110 22.13 -9.76 3.25
C GLU A 110 21.77 -9.77 4.75
N GLY A 111 21.09 -8.70 5.19
CA GLY A 111 20.56 -8.62 6.55
C GLY A 111 19.42 -7.61 6.64
N TYR A 112 18.32 -8.04 7.25
CA TYR A 112 17.14 -7.24 7.50
C TYR A 112 17.03 -6.96 9.01
N LEU A 113 17.00 -5.70 9.42
CA LEU A 113 16.95 -5.27 10.82
C LEU A 113 15.80 -4.28 11.03
N PRO A 114 14.91 -4.45 12.02
CA PRO A 114 13.98 -3.39 12.41
C PRO A 114 14.73 -2.22 13.07
N SER A 115 14.15 -1.02 13.02
CA SER A 115 14.66 0.24 13.60
C SER A 115 15.27 0.09 15.01
N TRP A 116 14.53 -0.51 15.94
CA TRP A 116 14.97 -0.73 17.32
C TRP A 116 16.26 -1.58 17.41
N PHE A 117 16.42 -2.55 16.50
CA PHE A 117 17.61 -3.39 16.45
C PHE A 117 18.77 -2.68 15.75
N VAL A 118 18.50 -1.78 14.80
CA VAL A 118 19.53 -0.86 14.25
C VAL A 118 20.08 0.02 15.38
N ALA A 119 19.22 0.58 16.23
CA ALA A 119 19.64 1.34 17.42
C ALA A 119 20.43 0.47 18.42
N GLN A 120 19.96 -0.74 18.76
CA GLN A 120 20.67 -1.66 19.66
C GLN A 120 22.08 -1.99 19.14
N VAL A 121 22.19 -2.39 17.86
CA VAL A 121 23.46 -2.70 17.19
C VAL A 121 24.40 -1.49 17.13
N ALA A 122 23.87 -0.26 17.02
CA ALA A 122 24.67 0.96 17.09
C ALA A 122 25.26 1.24 18.49
N THR A 123 24.58 0.81 19.57
CA THR A 123 25.16 0.85 20.93
C THR A 123 26.24 -0.22 21.17
N GLY A 124 26.37 -1.19 20.26
CA GLY A 124 27.33 -2.29 20.32
C GLY A 124 26.84 -3.57 20.99
N ASP A 125 25.59 -3.57 21.51
CA ASP A 125 24.89 -4.82 21.83
C ASP A 125 24.44 -5.49 20.53
N THR A 126 24.64 -6.80 20.45
CA THR A 126 24.40 -7.62 19.24
C THR A 126 23.57 -8.86 19.54
N THR A 127 23.00 -8.92 20.75
CA THR A 127 22.16 -10.03 21.22
C THR A 127 20.73 -9.88 20.72
N LEU A 128 20.16 -10.96 20.18
CA LEU A 128 18.76 -10.99 19.74
C LEU A 128 17.89 -11.49 20.92
N PRO A 129 16.84 -10.74 21.34
CA PRO A 129 15.87 -11.25 22.29
C PRO A 129 15.08 -12.40 21.66
N GLU A 130 14.87 -13.50 22.39
CA GLU A 130 14.26 -14.73 21.86
C GLU A 130 12.76 -14.62 21.53
N GLN A 131 12.09 -13.50 21.86
CA GLN A 131 10.63 -13.36 21.76
C GLN A 131 10.14 -12.32 20.74
N ASP A 132 10.97 -11.35 20.33
CA ASP A 132 10.51 -10.14 19.61
C ASP A 132 10.86 -10.12 18.11
N MET A 133 11.31 -11.24 17.54
CA MET A 133 11.35 -11.41 16.08
C MET A 133 10.02 -11.98 15.58
N PRO A 134 9.31 -11.30 14.64
CA PRO A 134 8.49 -12.05 13.68
C PRO A 134 9.40 -13.08 12.98
N PRO A 135 8.89 -14.29 12.66
CA PRO A 135 9.71 -15.44 12.30
C PRO A 135 10.68 -15.10 11.17
N ALA A 136 11.98 -15.20 11.45
CA ALA A 136 13.02 -14.55 10.65
C ALA A 136 12.90 -14.85 9.16
N GLU A 137 12.47 -13.83 8.39
CA GLU A 137 12.40 -13.81 6.93
C GLU A 137 13.81 -13.67 6.33
N THR A 138 14.71 -14.60 6.71
CA THR A 138 15.87 -14.95 5.90
C THR A 138 15.36 -15.63 4.62
N ASP A 139 14.94 -14.79 3.67
CA ASP A 139 14.55 -15.19 2.33
C ASP A 139 15.78 -15.11 1.40
N PRO A 140 16.49 -16.24 1.14
CA PRO A 140 17.75 -16.22 0.39
C PRO A 140 17.55 -16.03 -1.13
N ALA A 141 16.33 -15.66 -1.53
CA ALA A 141 15.89 -15.44 -2.89
C ALA A 141 15.35 -14.01 -3.10
N ALA A 142 15.58 -13.06 -2.18
CA ALA A 142 15.29 -11.63 -2.35
C ALA A 142 16.16 -10.95 -3.44
N ALA A 143 16.89 -11.72 -4.24
CA ALA A 143 17.65 -11.30 -5.42
C ALA A 143 16.77 -10.96 -6.64
N VAL A 144 15.65 -10.26 -6.40
CA VAL A 144 14.84 -9.63 -7.45
C VAL A 144 15.66 -8.46 -8.03
N PRO A 145 15.79 -8.31 -9.36
CA PRO A 145 16.37 -7.11 -9.94
C PRO A 145 15.55 -5.89 -9.53
N MET A 146 16.20 -4.90 -8.90
CA MET A 146 15.52 -3.68 -8.45
C MET A 146 15.29 -2.75 -9.64
N ASP A 147 14.16 -2.94 -10.33
CA ASP A 147 13.85 -2.19 -11.56
C ASP A 147 13.33 -0.76 -11.30
N SER A 148 13.10 -0.36 -10.05
CA SER A 148 13.08 1.04 -9.58
C SER A 148 13.11 1.13 -8.05
N PRO A 149 14.17 1.69 -7.41
CA PRO A 149 14.11 2.09 -6.02
C PRO A 149 13.24 3.35 -5.84
N SER A 150 12.46 3.40 -4.77
CA SER A 150 11.61 4.56 -4.45
C SER A 150 12.37 5.60 -3.62
N TRP A 151 11.87 6.83 -3.68
CA TRP A 151 12.39 7.97 -2.91
C TRP A 151 11.19 8.67 -2.26
N PRO A 152 11.18 8.90 -0.94
CA PRO A 152 10.20 9.78 -0.32
C PRO A 152 10.41 11.19 -0.89
N GLN A 153 9.44 11.70 -1.65
CA GLN A 153 9.50 13.09 -2.09
C GLN A 153 9.31 14.01 -0.88
N ALA A 154 10.23 14.94 -0.67
CA ALA A 154 9.94 16.07 0.20
C ALA A 154 8.73 16.82 -0.38
N ALA A 155 7.70 17.04 0.43
CA ALA A 155 6.49 17.71 -0.01
C ALA A 155 6.84 19.08 -0.64
N PRO A 156 6.26 19.43 -1.80
CA PRO A 156 6.61 20.67 -2.47
C PRO A 156 6.26 21.87 -1.58
N GLU A 157 7.23 22.76 -1.33
CA GLU A 157 6.96 24.04 -0.67
C GLU A 157 5.82 24.75 -1.41
N PRO A 158 4.83 25.32 -0.70
CA PRO A 158 3.70 25.99 -1.33
C PRO A 158 4.21 27.21 -2.12
N ALA A 159 4.22 27.08 -3.44
CA ALA A 159 4.82 28.06 -4.34
C ALA A 159 4.28 29.47 -4.07
N ARG A 160 5.19 30.42 -3.80
CA ARG A 160 4.84 31.84 -3.71
C ARG A 160 4.17 32.26 -5.02
N ARG A 161 2.93 32.72 -4.92
CA ARG A 161 2.23 33.40 -6.01
C ARG A 161 2.83 34.79 -6.18
N GLU A 162 3.93 34.89 -6.91
CA GLU A 162 4.38 36.17 -7.47
C GLU A 162 3.45 36.55 -8.63
N SER A 163 2.89 37.76 -8.55
CA SER A 163 1.86 38.24 -9.48
C SER A 163 2.41 38.44 -10.89
N ALA A 164 1.64 38.06 -11.90
CA ALA A 164 2.01 38.27 -13.29
C ALA A 164 1.77 39.71 -13.75
N GLU A 165 2.85 40.46 -14.01
CA GLU A 165 2.82 41.69 -14.83
C GLU A 165 3.72 41.54 -16.08
N SER A 166 3.06 41.18 -17.18
CA SER A 166 3.35 41.54 -18.58
C SER A 166 4.74 42.05 -19.01
N GLY A 167 5.28 41.43 -20.08
CA GLY A 167 5.40 42.20 -21.34
C GLY A 167 6.72 42.25 -22.15
N TRP A 168 7.11 41.11 -22.75
CA TRP A 168 7.94 41.02 -23.98
C TRP A 168 9.44 41.42 -23.94
N PRO A 169 10.29 40.96 -24.91
CA PRO A 169 11.75 40.85 -24.71
C PRO A 169 12.66 41.56 -25.75
N SER A 170 13.96 41.75 -25.43
CA SER A 170 15.12 41.25 -26.23
C SER A 170 16.51 41.85 -25.85
N TYR A 171 17.41 41.00 -25.32
CA TYR A 171 18.87 40.89 -25.60
C TYR A 171 19.84 42.12 -25.45
N PRO A 172 21.19 41.93 -25.39
CA PRO A 172 22.12 42.77 -24.61
C PRO A 172 23.16 43.53 -25.49
N PRO A 173 24.21 44.17 -24.91
CA PRO A 173 25.46 43.43 -24.63
C PRO A 173 26.33 43.88 -23.40
N GLU A 174 27.09 42.90 -22.88
CA GLU A 174 28.51 42.90 -22.45
C GLU A 174 29.18 44.03 -21.61
N ASP A 175 29.99 43.56 -20.64
CA ASP A 175 31.27 44.08 -20.11
C ASP A 175 31.45 45.54 -19.61
N ARG A 176 31.65 45.67 -18.28
CA ARG A 176 33.01 45.86 -17.71
C ARG A 176 33.09 45.64 -16.17
N PRO A 177 34.30 45.44 -15.59
CA PRO A 177 34.48 45.03 -14.18
C PRO A 177 34.88 46.17 -13.22
N ALA A 178 34.98 45.79 -11.93
CA ALA A 178 35.86 46.24 -10.82
C ALA A 178 36.89 47.37 -11.06
N SER A 179 37.25 48.22 -10.08
CA SER A 179 36.85 48.32 -8.64
C SER A 179 37.21 49.71 -8.03
N ASP A 180 37.21 49.78 -6.69
CA ASP A 180 37.80 50.79 -5.78
C ASP A 180 36.92 52.03 -5.44
N GLY A 181 36.71 52.38 -4.17
CA GLY A 181 37.05 51.66 -2.93
C GLY A 181 36.88 52.47 -1.63
N PHE A 182 36.95 51.77 -0.48
CA PHE A 182 36.98 52.28 0.92
C PHE A 182 35.68 52.96 1.43
N ALA A 183 35.33 52.95 2.73
CA ALA A 183 36.01 52.47 3.95
C ALA A 183 34.99 51.80 4.91
N ARG A 184 35.34 50.74 5.69
CA ARG A 184 35.73 50.74 7.14
C ARG A 184 34.75 51.47 8.09
N PHE A 185 34.36 50.96 9.27
CA PHE A 185 34.86 49.82 10.09
C PHE A 185 33.74 49.28 11.04
N ASP A 186 33.78 47.99 11.39
CA ASP A 186 32.92 47.25 12.35
C ASP A 186 33.36 47.34 13.85
N PRO A 187 32.59 46.80 14.84
CA PRO A 187 31.11 46.76 15.01
C PRO A 187 30.72 47.46 16.36
N PRO A 188 30.46 46.87 17.58
CA PRO A 188 30.05 45.52 18.05
C PRO A 188 28.78 45.42 18.98
N ALA A 189 28.14 44.23 18.98
CA ALA A 189 27.45 43.51 20.08
C ALA A 189 26.24 44.09 20.89
N GLU A 190 25.25 43.20 21.11
CA GLU A 190 24.16 43.25 22.11
C GLU A 190 24.56 42.56 23.45
N PRO A 191 23.65 42.33 24.44
CA PRO A 191 22.71 43.21 25.15
C PRO A 191 22.95 43.19 26.70
N PRO A 192 22.10 43.82 27.53
CA PRO A 192 21.31 42.99 28.48
C PRO A 192 19.89 43.52 28.81
N ARG A 193 19.18 42.86 29.74
CA ARG A 193 17.76 43.06 30.10
C ARG A 193 17.52 43.82 31.42
N TYR A 194 16.24 44.21 31.62
CA TYR A 194 15.53 44.58 32.86
C TYR A 194 15.76 45.97 33.48
N GLY A 195 14.63 46.62 33.83
CA GLY A 195 14.51 47.87 34.59
C GLY A 195 13.08 48.41 34.49
N GLU A 196 12.40 48.63 35.62
CA GLU A 196 10.98 49.05 35.67
C GLU A 196 10.75 50.51 35.24
N ARG A 197 9.48 50.87 34.91
CA ARG A 197 8.75 51.91 35.68
C ARG A 197 7.26 52.11 35.35
N GLU A 198 6.54 52.34 36.46
CA GLU A 198 5.42 53.28 36.70
C GLU A 198 4.11 53.20 35.88
N THR A 199 3.03 52.96 36.64
CA THR A 199 1.61 53.00 36.29
C THR A 199 1.07 54.42 36.10
N VAL A 200 0.14 54.62 35.15
CA VAL A 200 -0.74 55.81 35.07
C VAL A 200 -2.18 55.39 34.77
N TYR A 201 -3.13 55.86 35.58
CA TYR A 201 -4.58 55.69 35.39
C TYR A 201 -5.22 56.92 34.70
N PRO A 202 -6.20 56.70 33.82
CA PRO A 202 -7.35 57.61 33.62
C PRO A 202 -8.65 57.05 34.24
N PRO A 203 -9.70 57.86 34.44
CA PRO A 203 -10.84 57.53 35.31
C PRO A 203 -12.12 57.01 34.61
N GLU A 204 -13.04 56.46 35.42
CA GLU A 204 -14.44 56.17 35.07
C GLU A 204 -15.29 57.45 34.85
N PRO A 205 -16.41 57.32 34.13
CA PRO A 205 -17.66 58.01 34.47
C PRO A 205 -18.87 57.06 34.63
N SER A 206 -19.82 57.44 35.49
CA SER A 206 -20.88 56.55 36.00
C SER A 206 -22.13 56.37 35.11
N ALA A 207 -22.68 55.14 35.15
CA ALA A 207 -24.10 54.74 35.22
C ALA A 207 -25.23 55.59 34.59
N PHE A 208 -26.10 54.95 33.77
CA PHE A 208 -27.48 54.53 34.13
C PHE A 208 -28.15 53.77 32.93
N PRO A 209 -29.37 53.18 33.03
CA PRO A 209 -29.67 51.90 32.36
C PRO A 209 -30.70 51.97 31.21
N ALA A 210 -30.82 50.85 30.47
CA ALA A 210 -31.96 50.53 29.62
C ALA A 210 -32.27 49.02 29.68
N GLU A 211 -33.55 48.65 29.62
CA GLU A 211 -34.01 47.25 29.61
C GLU A 211 -33.95 46.63 28.20
N PRO A 212 -33.80 45.29 28.07
CA PRO A 212 -33.88 44.61 26.79
C PRO A 212 -35.35 44.45 26.32
N PRO A 213 -35.67 44.71 25.04
CA PRO A 213 -36.98 44.38 24.49
C PRO A 213 -37.09 42.87 24.24
N ALA A 214 -38.03 42.20 24.94
CA ALA A 214 -38.34 40.80 24.70
C ALA A 214 -39.27 40.62 23.49
N TYR A 215 -38.88 39.79 22.53
CA TYR A 215 -39.75 39.23 21.51
C TYR A 215 -39.48 37.71 21.33
N PRO A 216 -40.50 36.90 20.99
CA PRO A 216 -40.40 35.45 21.09
C PRO A 216 -39.81 34.80 19.84
N ALA A 217 -38.92 33.84 20.03
CA ALA A 217 -38.54 32.88 19.00
C ALA A 217 -39.37 31.60 19.16
N GLY A 218 -40.21 31.30 18.16
CA GLY A 218 -40.69 29.92 17.94
C GLY A 218 -39.60 29.07 17.28
N PRO A 219 -39.81 27.76 17.11
CA PRO A 219 -38.82 26.87 16.49
C PRO A 219 -38.71 27.15 14.99
N SER A 220 -37.64 27.84 14.57
CA SER A 220 -37.22 27.92 13.16
C SER A 220 -36.60 26.58 12.71
N GLY A 221 -36.89 26.19 11.47
CA GLY A 221 -36.54 24.87 10.93
C GLY A 221 -35.11 24.74 10.41
N PHE A 222 -34.85 23.58 9.80
CA PHE A 222 -33.62 23.26 9.07
C PHE A 222 -33.42 24.23 7.89
N SER A 223 -32.20 24.76 7.73
CA SER A 223 -31.80 25.53 6.55
C SER A 223 -30.74 24.78 5.75
N ALA A 224 -31.09 24.43 4.51
CA ALA A 224 -30.12 24.21 3.44
C ALA A 224 -30.22 25.43 2.51
N GLU A 225 -29.10 26.11 2.24
CA GLU A 225 -29.09 27.38 1.51
C GLU A 225 -28.31 27.24 0.19
N PRO A 226 -29.00 27.19 -0.98
CA PRO A 226 -28.35 26.99 -2.27
C PRO A 226 -27.87 28.34 -2.87
N PRO A 227 -26.62 28.42 -3.39
CA PRO A 227 -26.17 29.60 -4.12
C PRO A 227 -26.84 29.69 -5.50
N GLY A 228 -27.60 30.76 -5.74
CA GLY A 228 -28.28 30.97 -7.01
C GLY A 228 -27.34 31.39 -8.14
N TYR A 229 -27.39 30.69 -9.28
CA TYR A 229 -26.73 31.08 -10.52
C TYR A 229 -27.76 31.19 -11.67
N ALA A 230 -27.64 32.22 -12.50
CA ALA A 230 -28.57 32.45 -13.61
C ALA A 230 -28.13 31.69 -14.87
N PRO A 231 -29.05 31.08 -15.64
CA PRO A 231 -28.71 30.32 -16.84
C PRO A 231 -28.51 31.24 -18.07
N GLU A 232 -27.40 31.07 -18.78
CA GLU A 232 -27.26 31.53 -20.17
C GLU A 232 -27.91 30.54 -21.17
N PRO A 233 -28.39 31.02 -22.33
CA PRO A 233 -29.00 30.16 -23.35
C PRO A 233 -27.93 29.43 -24.20
N PRO A 234 -28.13 28.14 -24.55
CA PRO A 234 -27.17 27.37 -25.34
C PRO A 234 -27.18 27.74 -26.84
N PRO A 235 -26.04 27.63 -27.55
CA PRO A 235 -25.96 27.77 -29.01
C PRO A 235 -26.61 26.59 -29.75
N PRO A 236 -26.99 26.77 -31.04
CA PRO A 236 -27.72 25.76 -31.82
C PRO A 236 -26.85 24.53 -32.18
N ALA A 237 -27.51 23.38 -32.31
CA ALA A 237 -26.88 22.06 -32.33
C ALA A 237 -26.17 21.67 -33.64
N ALA A 238 -25.09 20.89 -33.49
CA ALA A 238 -24.61 19.97 -34.52
C ALA A 238 -25.22 18.57 -34.28
N ALA A 239 -25.47 17.82 -35.36
CA ALA A 239 -26.25 16.56 -35.27
C ALA A 239 -25.39 15.35 -34.87
N PRO A 240 -25.82 14.53 -33.89
CA PRO A 240 -25.17 13.26 -33.56
C PRO A 240 -25.53 12.16 -34.57
N GLN A 241 -24.57 11.27 -34.84
CA GLN A 241 -24.79 9.99 -35.53
C GLN A 241 -24.76 8.84 -34.52
N GLY A 242 -25.58 7.80 -34.76
CA GLY A 242 -25.64 6.61 -33.92
C GLY A 242 -26.66 6.70 -32.79
N TRP A 243 -27.51 5.68 -32.68
CA TRP A 243 -28.43 5.51 -31.55
C TRP A 243 -27.76 4.62 -30.49
N PRO A 244 -27.65 5.08 -29.23
CA PRO A 244 -27.37 4.19 -28.11
C PRO A 244 -28.53 3.22 -27.85
N GLU A 245 -28.23 2.09 -27.24
CA GLU A 245 -29.23 1.16 -26.69
C GLU A 245 -30.09 1.87 -25.62
N PRO A 246 -31.42 1.66 -25.55
CA PRO A 246 -32.28 2.43 -24.65
C PRO A 246 -31.88 2.20 -23.18
N PRO A 247 -31.76 3.28 -22.38
CA PRO A 247 -31.37 3.14 -20.98
C PRO A 247 -32.40 2.30 -20.23
N ARG A 248 -31.90 1.36 -19.43
CA ARG A 248 -32.70 0.58 -18.49
C ARG A 248 -33.46 1.55 -17.59
N ALA A 249 -34.79 1.43 -17.53
CA ALA A 249 -35.61 2.31 -16.70
C ALA A 249 -35.07 2.32 -15.26
N PRO A 250 -34.99 3.48 -14.60
CA PRO A 250 -34.49 3.55 -13.23
C PRO A 250 -35.34 2.66 -12.35
N ALA A 251 -34.68 1.79 -11.57
CA ALA A 251 -35.38 1.00 -10.58
C ALA A 251 -36.02 1.95 -9.56
N GLU A 252 -37.30 1.75 -9.27
CA GLU A 252 -37.99 2.49 -8.21
C GLU A 252 -37.19 2.30 -6.90
N PRO A 253 -36.78 3.38 -6.22
CA PRO A 253 -35.81 3.28 -5.14
C PRO A 253 -36.37 2.39 -4.02
N PRO A 254 -35.57 1.45 -3.49
CA PRO A 254 -36.03 0.59 -2.41
C PRO A 254 -36.43 1.45 -1.20
N PRO A 255 -37.56 1.16 -0.53
CA PRO A 255 -38.06 2.01 0.55
C PRO A 255 -37.04 2.06 1.69
N LEU A 256 -36.98 3.20 2.38
CA LEU A 256 -36.00 3.53 3.43
C LEU A 256 -35.89 2.50 4.58
N THR A 257 -36.81 1.53 4.68
CA THR A 257 -36.76 0.40 5.59
C THR A 257 -35.98 -0.80 5.05
N THR A 258 -35.26 -0.66 3.93
CA THR A 258 -34.56 -1.74 3.23
C THR A 258 -33.06 -1.51 3.27
N VAL A 259 -32.34 -2.29 4.09
CA VAL A 259 -30.88 -2.22 4.21
C VAL A 259 -30.21 -2.73 2.94
N VAL A 260 -30.11 -1.86 1.95
CA VAL A 260 -29.20 -2.01 0.82
C VAL A 260 -27.84 -1.52 1.28
N ALA A 261 -26.81 -2.36 1.14
CA ALA A 261 -25.42 -1.94 1.31
C ALA A 261 -25.01 -1.06 0.10
N LEU A 262 -25.51 0.18 0.11
CA LEU A 262 -25.21 1.18 -0.92
C LEU A 262 -23.71 1.45 -0.96
N SER A 263 -23.17 1.53 -2.17
CA SER A 263 -21.81 2.06 -2.35
C SER A 263 -21.73 3.53 -1.95
N GLU A 264 -20.52 4.00 -1.65
CA GLU A 264 -20.26 5.40 -1.31
C GLU A 264 -20.80 6.38 -2.38
N THR A 265 -20.66 6.04 -3.66
CA THR A 265 -21.22 6.81 -4.78
C THR A 265 -22.76 6.82 -4.76
N GLU A 266 -23.42 5.67 -4.53
CA GLU A 266 -24.88 5.61 -4.45
C GLU A 266 -25.48 6.35 -3.25
N VAL A 267 -24.73 6.48 -2.14
CA VAL A 267 -25.11 7.33 -1.00
C VAL A 267 -25.03 8.80 -1.39
N GLU A 268 -23.90 9.23 -1.95
CA GLU A 268 -23.66 10.62 -2.40
C GLU A 268 -24.70 11.06 -3.46
N ASP A 269 -24.93 10.26 -4.50
CA ASP A 269 -25.91 10.53 -5.57
C ASP A 269 -27.32 10.72 -5.01
N ARG A 270 -27.74 9.86 -4.07
CA ARG A 270 -29.07 9.94 -3.45
C ARG A 270 -29.20 11.11 -2.48
N LEU A 271 -28.14 11.47 -1.75
CA LEU A 271 -28.13 12.66 -0.90
C LEU A 271 -28.19 13.94 -1.75
N ALA A 272 -27.47 14.00 -2.87
CA ALA A 272 -27.55 15.12 -3.82
C ALA A 272 -28.94 15.23 -4.45
N GLN A 273 -29.55 14.10 -4.84
CA GLN A 273 -30.92 14.08 -5.34
C GLN A 273 -31.95 14.56 -4.30
N ALA A 274 -31.84 14.09 -3.05
CA ALA A 274 -32.73 14.50 -1.97
C ALA A 274 -32.54 15.98 -1.58
N ALA A 275 -31.30 16.47 -1.54
CA ALA A 275 -30.99 17.88 -1.28
C ALA A 275 -31.53 18.79 -2.38
N SER A 276 -31.33 18.44 -3.66
CA SER A 276 -31.82 19.23 -4.81
C SER A 276 -33.35 19.26 -4.95
N SER A 277 -34.05 18.27 -4.38
CA SER A 277 -35.52 18.23 -4.35
C SER A 277 -36.13 18.77 -3.05
N GLY A 278 -35.32 19.02 -2.01
CA GLY A 278 -35.78 19.44 -0.69
C GLY A 278 -36.46 18.33 0.13
N ASP A 279 -36.26 17.06 -0.23
CA ASP A 279 -36.83 15.92 0.51
C ASP A 279 -35.96 15.57 1.72
N THR A 280 -36.22 16.26 2.83
CA THR A 280 -35.55 16.05 4.11
C THR A 280 -35.77 14.65 4.69
N GLU A 281 -36.90 13.99 4.44
CA GLU A 281 -37.14 12.64 4.99
C GLU A 281 -36.31 11.58 4.23
N THR A 282 -36.24 11.69 2.90
CA THR A 282 -35.34 10.85 2.10
C THR A 282 -33.88 11.17 2.38
N PHE A 283 -33.49 12.44 2.51
CA PHE A 283 -32.10 12.83 2.83
C PHE A 283 -31.65 12.21 4.16
N LEU A 284 -32.42 12.39 5.23
CA LEU A 284 -32.10 11.83 6.55
C LEU A 284 -32.19 10.29 6.56
N GLY A 285 -33.10 9.70 5.78
CA GLY A 285 -33.20 8.24 5.64
C GLY A 285 -32.02 7.62 4.92
N VAL A 286 -31.55 8.22 3.83
CA VAL A 286 -30.33 7.79 3.12
C VAL A 286 -29.11 7.99 4.01
N LEU A 287 -29.00 9.14 4.69
CA LEU A 287 -27.89 9.44 5.59
C LEU A 287 -27.77 8.39 6.71
N MET A 288 -28.86 8.08 7.41
CA MET A 288 -28.85 7.13 8.55
C MET A 288 -28.58 5.67 8.14
N GLN A 289 -28.79 5.30 6.87
CA GLN A 289 -28.39 4.02 6.28
C GLN A 289 -26.94 4.03 5.74
N GLY A 290 -26.26 5.18 5.73
CA GLY A 290 -24.93 5.37 5.18
C GLY A 290 -23.79 5.15 6.18
N TRP A 291 -22.60 4.91 5.63
CA TRP A 291 -21.35 4.99 6.39
C TRP A 291 -21.01 6.45 6.72
N ALA A 292 -20.55 6.64 7.95
CA ALA A 292 -19.97 7.85 8.47
C ALA A 292 -18.46 7.64 8.70
N TYR A 293 -17.67 8.53 8.14
CA TYR A 293 -16.24 8.70 8.39
C TYR A 293 -16.07 9.83 9.40
N LEU A 294 -15.62 9.50 10.61
CA LEU A 294 -15.38 10.43 11.71
C LEU A 294 -13.87 10.61 11.93
N PRO A 295 -13.30 11.82 11.84
CA PRO A 295 -11.94 12.05 12.34
C PRO A 295 -11.89 11.78 13.85
N VAL A 296 -10.75 11.29 14.34
CA VAL A 296 -10.50 11.04 15.77
C VAL A 296 -9.20 11.71 16.24
N PRO A 297 -9.00 11.90 17.55
CA PRO A 297 -7.68 12.23 18.10
C PRO A 297 -6.66 11.12 17.84
N GLU A 298 -5.37 11.48 17.83
CA GLU A 298 -4.27 10.52 17.79
C GLU A 298 -4.34 9.54 18.98
N GLY A 299 -3.94 8.29 18.74
CA GLY A 299 -3.98 7.22 19.76
C GLY A 299 -5.34 6.54 19.96
N VAL A 300 -6.42 6.99 19.29
CA VAL A 300 -7.69 6.25 19.23
C VAL A 300 -7.55 5.09 18.22
N PRO A 301 -7.82 3.83 18.59
CA PRO A 301 -7.74 2.71 17.64
C PRO A 301 -8.78 2.79 16.52
N GLU A 302 -8.41 2.39 15.30
CA GLU A 302 -9.32 2.34 14.14
C GLU A 302 -10.55 1.44 14.34
N SER A 303 -10.49 0.52 15.29
CA SER A 303 -11.59 -0.38 15.68
C SER A 303 -12.57 0.24 16.67
N ALA A 304 -12.25 1.38 17.29
CA ALA A 304 -13.11 2.05 18.26
C ALA A 304 -14.31 2.74 17.59
N ARG A 305 -15.47 2.71 18.23
CA ARG A 305 -16.72 3.27 17.71
C ARG A 305 -17.39 4.20 18.74
N PRO A 306 -18.23 5.15 18.30
CA PRO A 306 -19.11 5.87 19.20
C PRO A 306 -19.88 4.91 20.14
N GLY A 307 -19.85 5.21 21.44
CA GLY A 307 -20.42 4.38 22.50
C GLY A 307 -19.45 3.39 23.15
N ASP A 308 -18.29 3.11 22.56
CA ASP A 308 -17.32 2.19 23.15
C ASP A 308 -16.59 2.82 24.36
N PRO A 309 -16.21 2.04 25.40
CA PRO A 309 -15.45 2.55 26.53
C PRO A 309 -14.08 3.11 26.10
N GLY A 310 -13.87 4.41 26.32
CA GLY A 310 -12.65 5.11 25.91
C GLY A 310 -12.70 5.71 24.51
N PHE A 311 -13.84 5.69 23.81
CA PHE A 311 -14.00 6.46 22.59
C PHE A 311 -13.95 7.97 22.88
N HIS A 312 -13.05 8.68 22.19
CA HIS A 312 -12.88 10.13 22.31
C HIS A 312 -13.29 10.82 21.01
N TRP A 313 -14.34 11.64 21.08
CA TRP A 313 -14.81 12.45 19.96
C TRP A 313 -13.77 13.51 19.57
N TYR A 314 -13.47 13.63 18.27
CA TYR A 314 -12.81 14.83 17.76
C TYR A 314 -13.84 15.95 17.60
N THR A 315 -13.57 17.12 18.19
CA THR A 315 -14.49 18.27 18.16
C THR A 315 -13.75 19.56 17.82
N ASP A 316 -14.20 20.27 16.80
CA ASP A 316 -13.77 21.63 16.48
C ASP A 316 -14.73 22.68 17.10
N LEU A 317 -14.33 23.95 17.13
CA LEU A 317 -15.19 25.07 17.49
C LEU A 317 -15.57 25.84 16.22
N ILE A 318 -16.84 25.83 15.84
CA ILE A 318 -17.37 26.52 14.65
C ILE A 318 -18.41 27.55 15.10
N ASP A 319 -18.22 28.81 14.70
CA ASP A 319 -19.09 29.96 15.05
C ASP A 319 -19.39 30.12 16.56
N GLY A 320 -18.48 29.64 17.41
CA GLY A 320 -18.61 29.66 18.88
C GLY A 320 -19.39 28.48 19.48
N ALA A 321 -19.93 27.58 18.66
CA ALA A 321 -20.51 26.32 19.09
C ALA A 321 -19.46 25.19 19.02
N TYR A 322 -19.54 24.24 19.96
CA TYR A 322 -18.80 22.99 19.83
C TYR A 322 -19.43 22.15 18.71
N SER A 323 -18.58 21.53 17.90
CA SER A 323 -19.01 20.81 16.70
C SER A 323 -18.22 19.53 16.52
N ALA A 324 -18.86 18.50 15.96
CA ALA A 324 -18.17 17.33 15.43
C ALA A 324 -18.58 17.12 13.97
N THR A 325 -17.58 16.85 13.13
CA THR A 325 -17.74 16.74 11.68
C THR A 325 -17.76 15.28 11.27
N ALA A 326 -18.73 14.88 10.45
CA ALA A 326 -18.83 13.57 9.83
C ALA A 326 -18.85 13.70 8.31
N PHE A 327 -18.31 12.70 7.62
CA PHE A 327 -18.30 12.63 6.16
C PHE A 327 -18.96 11.35 5.66
N THR A 328 -19.63 11.41 4.52
CA THR A 328 -20.24 10.24 3.87
C THR A 328 -19.25 9.40 3.08
N THR A 329 -18.06 9.95 2.79
CA THR A 329 -17.00 9.31 2.02
C THR A 329 -15.62 9.63 2.58
N GLN A 330 -14.68 8.68 2.45
CA GLN A 330 -13.28 8.88 2.89
C GLN A 330 -12.63 10.05 2.14
N VAL A 331 -12.96 10.22 0.85
CA VAL A 331 -12.43 11.29 -0.01
C VAL A 331 -12.80 12.68 0.52
N ARG A 332 -14.03 12.88 1.02
CA ARG A 332 -14.44 14.17 1.62
C ARG A 332 -13.73 14.43 2.96
N LEU A 333 -13.45 13.39 3.75
CA LEU A 333 -12.66 13.52 4.99
C LEU A 333 -11.22 13.95 4.67
N ALA A 334 -10.54 13.22 3.76
CA ALA A 334 -9.17 13.51 3.35
C ALA A 334 -9.03 14.92 2.74
N ALA A 335 -9.99 15.34 1.91
CA ALA A 335 -10.02 16.68 1.34
C ALA A 335 -10.16 17.82 2.39
N ARG A 336 -10.65 17.52 3.60
CA ARG A 336 -10.87 18.51 4.67
C ARG A 336 -9.87 18.44 5.83
N TYR A 337 -9.30 17.26 6.11
CA TYR A 337 -8.41 17.03 7.26
C TYR A 337 -7.06 16.37 6.90
N GLY A 338 -6.80 16.03 5.64
CA GLY A 338 -5.61 15.27 5.21
C GLY A 338 -5.62 13.84 5.72
N ASP A 339 -4.43 13.27 5.92
CA ASP A 339 -4.19 11.89 6.39
C ASP A 339 -4.45 11.72 7.90
N ARG A 340 -5.43 12.45 8.45
CA ARG A 340 -5.82 12.41 9.86
C ARG A 340 -6.46 11.06 10.21
N PRO A 341 -6.08 10.42 11.34
CA PRO A 341 -6.77 9.24 11.84
C PRO A 341 -8.29 9.40 11.91
N TYR A 342 -9.02 8.39 11.46
CA TYR A 342 -10.47 8.37 11.43
C TYR A 342 -11.03 6.99 11.79
N VAL A 343 -12.31 6.94 12.15
CA VAL A 343 -13.05 5.68 12.31
C VAL A 343 -14.21 5.62 11.34
N ARG A 344 -14.55 4.40 10.90
CA ARG A 344 -15.66 4.10 9.99
C ARG A 344 -16.79 3.40 10.75
N THR A 345 -17.95 4.02 10.80
CA THR A 345 -19.14 3.57 11.55
C THR A 345 -20.40 4.00 10.79
N THR A 346 -21.60 3.67 11.25
CA THR A 346 -22.85 4.11 10.61
C THR A 346 -23.36 5.43 11.19
N PHE A 347 -23.97 6.29 10.36
CA PHE A 347 -24.54 7.56 10.83
C PHE A 347 -25.59 7.38 11.94
N ALA A 348 -26.34 6.28 11.91
CA ALA A 348 -27.22 5.87 13.01
C ALA A 348 -26.50 5.78 14.36
N ARG A 349 -25.34 5.10 14.40
CA ARG A 349 -24.53 4.94 15.60
C ARG A 349 -23.87 6.26 16.04
N VAL A 350 -23.45 7.10 15.09
CA VAL A 350 -22.97 8.47 15.35
C VAL A 350 -24.04 9.29 16.07
N ALA A 351 -25.27 9.29 15.55
CA ALA A 351 -26.38 10.06 16.12
C ALA A 351 -26.84 9.50 17.47
N GLU A 352 -26.84 8.17 17.66
CA GLU A 352 -27.27 7.53 18.90
C GLU A 352 -26.32 7.78 20.08
N HIS A 353 -25.01 7.75 19.84
CA HIS A 353 -23.99 7.96 20.86
C HIS A 353 -23.42 9.40 20.88
N TRP A 354 -24.19 10.36 20.35
CA TRP A 354 -23.81 11.78 20.22
C TRP A 354 -23.33 12.37 21.56
N PRO A 355 -22.21 13.14 21.59
CA PRO A 355 -21.50 13.44 22.84
C PRO A 355 -22.27 14.36 23.81
N GLY A 356 -23.23 15.13 23.32
CA GLY A 356 -24.04 16.03 24.14
C GLY A 356 -25.00 16.90 23.30
N LEU A 357 -25.93 17.58 23.96
CA LEU A 357 -26.88 18.48 23.30
C LEU A 357 -26.25 19.83 22.91
N GLU A 358 -25.11 20.14 23.50
CA GLU A 358 -24.26 21.32 23.26
C GLU A 358 -23.38 21.19 22.01
N TYR A 359 -23.31 20.01 21.39
CA TYR A 359 -22.53 19.73 20.18
C TYR A 359 -23.42 19.73 18.93
N SER A 360 -23.01 20.46 17.90
CA SER A 360 -23.65 20.44 16.56
C SER A 360 -22.97 19.45 15.63
N LEU A 361 -23.76 18.62 14.94
CA LEU A 361 -23.30 17.71 13.89
C LEU A 361 -23.20 18.47 12.57
N TYR A 362 -21.99 18.49 11.99
CA TYR A 362 -21.78 18.94 10.62
C TYR A 362 -21.53 17.73 9.72
N VAL A 363 -22.34 17.56 8.70
CA VAL A 363 -22.18 16.52 7.67
C VAL A 363 -21.67 17.19 6.41
N ASN A 364 -20.56 16.71 5.83
CA ASN A 364 -19.98 17.21 4.58
C ASN A 364 -19.94 18.76 4.47
N PRO A 365 -19.41 19.49 5.47
CA PRO A 365 -19.50 20.95 5.51
C PRO A 365 -18.83 21.61 4.31
N GLY A 366 -19.51 22.61 3.71
CA GLY A 366 -19.03 23.33 2.52
C GLY A 366 -19.28 22.61 1.19
N THR A 367 -20.23 21.66 1.13
CA THR A 367 -20.58 20.89 -0.08
C THR A 367 -22.09 20.94 -0.37
N GLU A 368 -22.50 20.53 -1.57
CA GLU A 368 -23.92 20.49 -1.99
C GLU A 368 -24.79 19.50 -1.20
N VAL A 369 -24.17 18.49 -0.59
CA VAL A 369 -24.78 17.52 0.34
C VAL A 369 -24.47 17.87 1.81
N GLY A 370 -24.09 19.12 2.07
CA GLY A 370 -23.76 19.62 3.39
C GLY A 370 -24.99 19.81 4.27
N ALA A 371 -24.92 19.35 5.52
CA ALA A 371 -25.97 19.56 6.52
C ALA A 371 -25.39 19.98 7.87
N ASN A 372 -26.13 20.78 8.63
CA ASN A 372 -25.82 21.17 10.00
C ASN A 372 -27.03 20.83 10.89
N MET A 373 -26.78 20.13 12.00
CA MET A 373 -27.81 19.66 12.91
C MET A 373 -27.38 19.88 14.38
N PRO A 374 -27.91 20.90 15.07
CA PRO A 374 -27.70 21.10 16.50
C PRO A 374 -28.10 19.87 17.33
N GLY A 375 -27.40 19.59 18.43
CA GLY A 375 -27.61 18.42 19.29
C GLY A 375 -29.08 18.07 19.65
N PRO A 376 -29.99 19.02 19.94
CA PRO A 376 -31.41 18.72 20.17
C PRO A 376 -32.15 18.18 18.94
N GLN A 377 -31.71 18.55 17.73
CA GLN A 377 -32.21 17.97 16.49
C GLN A 377 -31.62 16.57 16.26
N VAL A 378 -30.36 16.30 16.64
CA VAL A 378 -29.77 14.94 16.61
C VAL A 378 -30.56 13.99 17.52
N ALA A 379 -30.91 14.40 18.74
CA ALA A 379 -31.78 13.61 19.62
C ALA A 379 -33.18 13.36 19.04
N THR A 380 -33.71 14.31 18.26
CA THR A 380 -34.98 14.16 17.52
C THR A 380 -34.82 13.18 16.35
N LEU A 381 -33.70 13.24 15.62
CA LEU A 381 -33.35 12.31 14.54
C LEU A 381 -33.27 10.86 15.04
N VAL A 382 -32.60 10.61 16.17
CA VAL A 382 -32.54 9.27 16.79
C VAL A 382 -33.93 8.74 17.14
N THR A 383 -34.81 9.61 17.66
CA THR A 383 -36.19 9.25 18.00
C THR A 383 -36.99 8.84 16.76
N TRP A 384 -36.88 9.60 15.66
CA TRP A 384 -37.47 9.25 14.36
C TRP A 384 -36.86 7.98 13.78
N ALA A 385 -35.54 7.84 13.78
CA ALA A 385 -34.83 6.69 13.22
C ALA A 385 -35.20 5.37 13.91
N ARG A 386 -35.29 5.36 15.25
CA ARG A 386 -35.81 4.22 16.03
C ARG A 386 -37.26 3.86 15.66
N SER A 387 -38.12 4.86 15.44
CA SER A 387 -39.50 4.61 14.99
C SER A 387 -39.62 4.03 13.57
N LYS A 388 -38.53 4.10 12.79
CA LYS A 388 -38.41 3.56 11.42
C LYS A 388 -37.59 2.27 11.35
N GLY A 389 -36.99 1.82 12.47
CA GLY A 389 -36.07 0.67 12.53
C GLY A 389 -34.68 0.93 11.94
N LEU A 390 -34.31 2.20 11.71
CA LEU A 390 -33.06 2.59 11.04
C LEU A 390 -31.82 2.41 11.91
N ILE A 391 -31.97 2.36 13.23
CA ILE A 391 -30.85 2.13 14.16
C ILE A 391 -30.45 0.65 14.12
N GLU A 392 -31.42 -0.24 14.28
CA GLU A 392 -31.26 -1.68 14.25
C GLU A 392 -30.71 -2.15 12.89
N ALA A 393 -31.27 -1.61 11.81
CA ALA A 393 -30.79 -1.76 10.43
C ALA A 393 -29.29 -1.44 10.24
N ALA A 394 -28.81 -0.38 10.89
CA ALA A 394 -27.44 0.08 10.79
C ALA A 394 -26.47 -0.77 11.64
N TYR A 395 -26.88 -1.23 12.82
CA TYR A 395 -26.08 -2.22 13.57
C TYR A 395 -25.98 -3.55 12.83
N GLU A 396 -27.06 -4.04 12.20
CA GLU A 396 -26.97 -5.20 11.30
C GLU A 396 -25.97 -4.97 10.15
N MET A 397 -25.83 -3.73 9.67
CA MET A 397 -24.87 -3.37 8.62
C MET A 397 -23.42 -3.34 9.14
N GLU A 398 -23.18 -2.84 10.36
CA GLU A 398 -21.87 -2.96 11.04
C GLU A 398 -21.50 -4.42 11.32
N GLU A 399 -22.43 -5.22 11.87
CA GLU A 399 -22.20 -6.66 12.14
C GLU A 399 -21.96 -7.46 10.86
N ARG A 400 -22.67 -7.16 9.77
CA ARG A 400 -22.51 -7.82 8.46
C ARG A 400 -21.18 -7.44 7.79
N ALA A 401 -20.70 -6.21 7.97
CA ALA A 401 -19.39 -5.78 7.50
C ALA A 401 -18.26 -6.45 8.31
N ALA A 402 -18.30 -6.34 9.64
CA ALA A 402 -17.32 -6.99 10.53
C ALA A 402 -17.36 -8.53 10.41
N GLY A 403 -18.52 -9.10 10.07
CA GLY A 403 -18.70 -10.53 9.77
C GLY A 403 -18.14 -10.94 8.41
N ALA A 404 -18.08 -10.04 7.43
CA ALA A 404 -17.41 -10.25 6.15
C ALA A 404 -15.88 -10.12 6.28
N GLU A 405 -15.41 -9.15 7.06
CA GLU A 405 -13.98 -8.96 7.41
C GLU A 405 -13.44 -10.12 8.28
N ARG A 406 -14.28 -10.71 9.14
CA ARG A 406 -13.94 -11.90 9.95
C ARG A 406 -14.25 -13.24 9.27
N ALA A 407 -14.91 -13.24 8.11
CA ALA A 407 -15.08 -14.47 7.35
C ALA A 407 -13.69 -14.93 6.87
N PRO A 408 -13.25 -16.17 7.17
CA PRO A 408 -11.98 -16.64 6.64
C PRO A 408 -12.06 -16.62 5.11
N GLU A 409 -11.02 -16.07 4.46
CA GLU A 409 -10.95 -15.94 3.01
C GLU A 409 -11.41 -17.23 2.33
N ARG A 410 -12.49 -17.09 1.54
CA ARG A 410 -13.36 -18.16 1.02
C ARG A 410 -12.59 -19.42 0.64
N ALA A 411 -12.46 -20.34 1.60
CA ALA A 411 -11.39 -21.33 1.67
C ALA A 411 -10.95 -21.89 0.31
N VAL A 412 -9.87 -21.34 -0.24
CA VAL A 412 -9.36 -21.71 -1.56
C VAL A 412 -8.79 -23.12 -1.46
N VAL A 413 -9.47 -24.07 -2.09
CA VAL A 413 -9.03 -25.48 -2.15
C VAL A 413 -7.66 -25.51 -2.83
N PRO A 414 -6.58 -25.95 -2.13
CA PRO A 414 -5.24 -25.93 -2.69
C PRO A 414 -5.15 -26.82 -3.93
N LYS A 415 -4.76 -26.23 -5.06
CA LYS A 415 -4.62 -26.94 -6.34
C LYS A 415 -3.20 -27.46 -6.52
N MET A 416 -3.04 -28.56 -7.26
CA MET A 416 -1.71 -28.99 -7.69
C MET A 416 -1.22 -28.04 -8.78
N MET A 417 -0.07 -27.40 -8.56
CA MET A 417 0.61 -26.53 -9.51
C MET A 417 1.66 -27.30 -10.30
N GLN A 418 2.01 -26.83 -11.50
CA GLN A 418 3.11 -27.32 -12.31
C GLN A 418 3.93 -26.17 -12.91
N LYS A 419 5.26 -26.32 -12.94
CA LYS A 419 6.18 -25.47 -13.71
C LYS A 419 7.14 -26.32 -14.54
N VAL A 420 7.39 -25.92 -15.79
CA VAL A 420 8.46 -26.47 -16.63
C VAL A 420 9.81 -25.84 -16.23
N VAL A 421 10.82 -26.68 -15.99
CA VAL A 421 12.14 -26.27 -15.48
C VAL A 421 13.15 -26.21 -16.63
N PRO A 422 13.76 -25.04 -16.90
CA PRO A 422 14.89 -24.95 -17.84
C PRO A 422 16.04 -25.86 -17.40
N HIS A 423 16.64 -26.61 -18.33
CA HIS A 423 17.62 -27.66 -17.99
C HIS A 423 18.79 -27.18 -17.13
N HIS A 424 19.22 -25.93 -17.31
CA HIS A 424 20.29 -25.31 -16.52
C HIS A 424 19.93 -25.05 -15.05
N GLN A 425 18.64 -25.07 -14.69
CA GLN A 425 18.15 -24.91 -13.31
C GLN A 425 18.05 -26.25 -12.57
N VAL A 426 17.94 -27.38 -13.29
CA VAL A 426 17.78 -28.71 -12.66
C VAL A 426 18.93 -29.05 -11.69
N PRO A 427 20.23 -28.82 -12.01
CA PRO A 427 21.31 -29.01 -11.05
C PRO A 427 21.28 -28.01 -9.89
N LEU A 428 20.80 -26.77 -10.12
CA LEU A 428 20.69 -25.76 -9.05
C LEU A 428 19.63 -26.16 -8.02
N ILE A 429 18.55 -26.79 -8.47
CA ILE A 429 17.49 -27.33 -7.62
C ILE A 429 18.02 -28.58 -6.90
N LEU A 430 18.38 -29.63 -7.64
CA LEU A 430 18.71 -30.95 -7.08
C LEU A 430 20.04 -31.02 -6.32
N GLU A 431 21.08 -30.29 -6.73
CA GLU A 431 22.43 -30.37 -6.13
C GLU A 431 22.72 -29.25 -5.12
N ARG A 432 21.93 -28.16 -5.13
CA ARG A 432 22.16 -26.99 -4.26
C ARG A 432 20.98 -26.63 -3.36
N GLY A 433 19.93 -27.46 -3.33
CA GLY A 433 18.79 -27.28 -2.43
C GLY A 433 17.92 -26.07 -2.76
N TYR A 434 17.89 -25.60 -4.01
CA TYR A 434 17.05 -24.45 -4.36
C TYR A 434 15.57 -24.84 -4.26
N ASP A 435 14.84 -24.16 -3.38
CA ASP A 435 13.53 -24.57 -2.88
C ASP A 435 12.40 -23.60 -3.27
N ARG A 436 12.59 -22.82 -4.34
CA ARG A 436 11.67 -21.76 -4.76
C ARG A 436 11.31 -21.81 -6.24
N VAL A 437 10.14 -21.26 -6.53
CA VAL A 437 9.58 -21.12 -7.88
C VAL A 437 9.23 -19.65 -8.15
N ALA A 438 9.74 -19.16 -9.26
CA ALA A 438 9.50 -17.85 -9.84
C ALA A 438 9.09 -17.98 -11.33
N GLY A 439 8.38 -17.00 -11.87
CA GLY A 439 7.95 -16.93 -13.26
C GLY A 439 6.56 -17.54 -13.50
N PHE A 440 6.34 -18.05 -14.72
CA PHE A 440 5.05 -18.59 -15.14
C PHE A 440 4.82 -20.01 -14.60
N VAL A 441 3.61 -20.26 -14.09
CA VAL A 441 3.14 -21.53 -13.51
C VAL A 441 1.69 -21.79 -13.92
N HIS A 442 1.28 -23.05 -13.88
CA HIS A 442 -0.05 -23.51 -14.33
C HIS A 442 -0.62 -24.47 -13.29
N HIS A 443 -1.94 -24.70 -13.23
CA HIS A 443 -2.43 -25.88 -12.51
C HIS A 443 -2.03 -27.14 -13.28
N HIS A 444 -1.77 -28.24 -12.58
CA HIS A 444 -1.45 -29.52 -13.21
C HIS A 444 -2.60 -30.03 -14.09
N GLU A 445 -3.86 -29.87 -13.67
CA GLU A 445 -5.06 -30.29 -14.42
C GLU A 445 -5.16 -29.61 -15.80
N ASP A 446 -4.76 -28.34 -15.90
CA ASP A 446 -4.81 -27.56 -17.15
C ASP A 446 -3.70 -27.98 -18.15
N VAL A 447 -2.69 -28.73 -17.71
CA VAL A 447 -1.52 -29.15 -18.51
C VAL A 447 -1.22 -30.66 -18.46
N GLU A 448 -2.05 -31.47 -17.81
CA GLU A 448 -1.80 -32.93 -17.63
C GLU A 448 -1.71 -33.68 -18.97
N ASN A 449 -2.40 -33.17 -19.98
CA ASN A 449 -2.46 -33.72 -21.34
C ASN A 449 -1.27 -33.28 -22.22
N LEU A 450 -0.36 -32.45 -21.71
CA LEU A 450 0.90 -32.06 -22.37
C LEU A 450 2.03 -33.00 -21.92
N ILE A 451 2.03 -34.20 -22.50
CA ILE A 451 2.83 -35.34 -22.03
C ILE A 451 4.22 -35.45 -22.68
N THR A 452 4.62 -34.56 -23.59
CA THR A 452 5.97 -34.54 -24.17
C THR A 452 6.64 -33.16 -24.06
N PRO A 453 7.99 -33.07 -24.10
CA PRO A 453 8.71 -31.79 -24.09
C PRO A 453 8.20 -30.84 -25.18
N HIS A 454 8.03 -31.33 -26.41
CA HIS A 454 7.53 -30.53 -27.52
C HIS A 454 6.13 -29.95 -27.27
N GLN A 455 5.19 -30.75 -26.74
CA GLN A 455 3.84 -30.28 -26.39
C GLN A 455 3.86 -29.20 -25.32
N LEU A 456 4.66 -29.38 -24.26
CA LEU A 456 4.84 -28.40 -23.20
C LEU A 456 5.46 -27.10 -23.73
N TYR A 457 6.52 -27.17 -24.55
CA TYR A 457 7.19 -25.97 -25.05
C TYR A 457 6.35 -25.20 -26.08
N TRP A 458 5.56 -25.90 -26.90
CA TRP A 458 4.67 -25.31 -27.89
C TRP A 458 3.49 -24.59 -27.22
N ALA A 459 2.74 -25.30 -26.38
CA ALA A 459 1.52 -24.76 -25.78
C ALA A 459 1.79 -23.64 -24.75
N LEU A 460 2.96 -23.66 -24.09
CA LEU A 460 3.34 -22.70 -23.06
C LEU A 460 4.34 -21.63 -23.56
N GLY A 461 4.55 -21.51 -24.88
CA GLY A 461 5.37 -20.44 -25.47
C GLY A 461 6.86 -20.47 -25.12
N LEU A 462 7.40 -21.62 -24.70
CA LEU A 462 8.76 -21.72 -24.14
C LEU A 462 9.86 -21.80 -25.22
N LEU A 463 9.50 -22.00 -26.49
CA LEU A 463 10.39 -22.02 -27.66
C LEU A 463 10.83 -20.60 -28.08
N ARG A 464 11.45 -19.86 -27.16
CA ARG A 464 12.01 -18.51 -27.39
C ARG A 464 13.54 -18.52 -27.49
N GLU A 465 14.12 -17.58 -28.21
CA GLU A 465 15.59 -17.42 -28.26
C GLU A 465 16.17 -17.22 -26.85
N GLY A 466 17.28 -17.89 -26.55
CA GLY A 466 17.88 -17.91 -25.21
C GLY A 466 17.06 -18.63 -24.12
N GLY A 467 15.87 -19.16 -24.43
CA GLY A 467 14.95 -19.75 -23.43
C GLY A 467 15.45 -21.01 -22.72
N GLY A 468 16.46 -21.70 -23.28
CA GLY A 468 17.07 -22.89 -22.69
C GLY A 468 16.30 -24.19 -22.93
N PHE A 469 15.40 -24.21 -23.92
CA PHE A 469 14.58 -25.35 -24.35
C PHE A 469 14.72 -25.57 -25.86
N SER A 470 14.55 -26.80 -26.33
CA SER A 470 14.56 -27.15 -27.76
C SER A 470 13.44 -28.13 -28.10
N SER A 471 12.80 -27.98 -29.26
CA SER A 471 11.82 -28.96 -29.74
C SER A 471 12.43 -30.35 -30.02
N ALA A 472 13.76 -30.47 -30.01
CA ALA A 472 14.52 -31.72 -30.11
C ALA A 472 15.01 -32.28 -28.76
N ASP A 473 14.58 -31.72 -27.62
CA ASP A 473 14.95 -32.24 -26.29
C ASP A 473 14.37 -33.64 -26.06
N GLU A 474 15.23 -34.62 -25.76
CA GLU A 474 14.82 -36.00 -25.46
C GLU A 474 14.01 -36.12 -24.16
N SER A 475 14.17 -35.17 -23.23
CA SER A 475 13.36 -35.07 -22.00
C SER A 475 13.37 -33.65 -21.41
N VAL A 476 12.41 -33.37 -20.55
CA VAL A 476 12.27 -32.12 -19.78
C VAL A 476 11.96 -32.42 -18.31
N HIS A 477 12.32 -31.53 -17.39
CA HIS A 477 11.93 -31.65 -15.98
C HIS A 477 10.79 -30.67 -15.66
N VAL A 478 9.82 -31.12 -14.86
CA VAL A 478 8.75 -30.30 -14.31
C VAL A 478 8.74 -30.39 -12.79
N LEU A 479 8.47 -29.27 -12.12
CA LEU A 479 8.15 -29.22 -10.69
C LEU A 479 6.64 -29.32 -10.51
N ARG A 480 6.19 -30.07 -9.51
CA ARG A 480 4.79 -30.18 -9.07
C ARG A 480 4.67 -29.99 -7.57
N TRP A 481 3.71 -29.19 -7.11
CA TRP A 481 3.51 -28.91 -5.69
C TRP A 481 2.08 -28.47 -5.39
N VAL A 482 1.64 -28.61 -4.14
CA VAL A 482 0.32 -28.13 -3.71
C VAL A 482 0.37 -26.62 -3.47
N GLY A 483 -0.43 -25.87 -4.22
CA GLY A 483 -0.60 -24.42 -4.13
C GLY A 483 -1.44 -24.00 -2.93
N HIS A 484 -0.83 -24.02 -1.74
CA HIS A 484 -1.37 -23.36 -0.55
C HIS A 484 -1.20 -21.83 -0.68
N ARG A 485 -2.14 -21.06 -0.09
CA ARG A 485 -2.28 -19.59 -0.26
C ARG A 485 -2.53 -19.21 -1.73
N GLY A 486 -3.80 -19.21 -2.12
CA GLY A 486 -4.25 -18.96 -3.50
C GLY A 486 -3.94 -17.55 -4.01
N ASP A 487 -3.88 -16.59 -3.09
CA ASP A 487 -3.38 -15.22 -3.23
C ASP A 487 -2.00 -15.13 -3.88
N LEU A 488 -1.11 -16.09 -3.63
CA LEU A 488 0.22 -16.14 -4.23
C LEU A 488 0.20 -16.46 -5.74
N TYR A 489 -0.89 -17.05 -6.24
CA TYR A 489 -1.03 -17.51 -7.63
C TYR A 489 -1.93 -16.58 -8.42
N ARG A 490 -1.46 -15.34 -8.61
CA ARG A 490 -2.16 -14.31 -9.39
C ARG A 490 -2.14 -14.66 -10.89
N GLN A 491 -3.29 -14.54 -11.54
CA GLN A 491 -3.40 -14.78 -12.99
C GLN A 491 -2.58 -13.74 -13.76
N ALA A 492 -1.93 -14.17 -14.84
CA ALA A 492 -0.96 -13.37 -15.58
C ALA A 492 -1.64 -12.38 -16.55
N VAL A 493 -2.30 -11.37 -16.00
CA VAL A 493 -2.91 -10.25 -16.75
C VAL A 493 -1.90 -9.11 -16.86
N GLY A 494 -1.76 -8.53 -18.06
CA GLY A 494 -0.77 -7.47 -18.31
C GLY A 494 -0.46 -7.28 -19.80
N GLY A 495 0.79 -6.95 -20.12
CA GLY A 495 1.22 -6.63 -21.49
C GLY A 495 2.72 -6.84 -21.71
N ASN A 496 3.20 -6.45 -22.89
CA ASN A 496 4.60 -6.64 -23.30
C ASN A 496 5.52 -5.46 -22.95
N ASP A 497 4.91 -4.36 -22.51
CA ASP A 497 5.53 -3.15 -22.01
C ASP A 497 4.63 -2.55 -20.89
N PRO A 498 5.10 -1.56 -20.11
CA PRO A 498 4.33 -1.00 -19.00
C PRO A 498 3.03 -0.28 -19.41
N GLU A 499 2.96 0.32 -20.61
CA GLU A 499 1.76 1.01 -21.10
C GLU A 499 0.69 0.00 -21.51
N ALA A 500 1.08 -1.04 -22.26
CA ALA A 500 0.24 -2.17 -22.59
C ALA A 500 -0.28 -2.90 -21.35
N ALA A 501 0.55 -3.05 -20.30
CA ALA A 501 0.11 -3.64 -19.04
C ALA A 501 -0.90 -2.76 -18.28
N ALA A 502 -0.59 -1.47 -18.10
CA ALA A 502 -1.47 -0.51 -17.42
C ALA A 502 -2.81 -0.29 -18.16
N SER A 503 -2.84 -0.51 -19.48
CA SER A 503 -4.07 -0.41 -20.29
C SER A 503 -5.11 -1.49 -19.98
N ARG A 504 -4.73 -2.60 -19.32
CA ARG A 504 -5.63 -3.72 -19.04
C ARG A 504 -6.17 -3.67 -17.60
N PRO A 505 -7.49 -3.91 -17.38
CA PRO A 505 -8.05 -4.01 -16.03
C PRO A 505 -7.33 -5.07 -15.18
N GLY A 506 -6.72 -4.65 -14.08
CA GLY A 506 -5.93 -5.53 -13.20
C GLY A 506 -4.59 -5.98 -13.80
N GLY A 507 -4.12 -5.36 -14.88
CA GLY A 507 -2.84 -5.65 -15.50
C GLY A 507 -1.66 -5.32 -14.57
N TRP A 508 -0.77 -6.30 -14.36
CA TRP A 508 0.36 -6.18 -13.43
C TRP A 508 1.64 -6.85 -13.93
N VAL A 509 1.54 -7.73 -14.94
CA VAL A 509 2.71 -8.40 -15.54
C VAL A 509 3.21 -7.62 -16.76
N VAL A 510 4.52 -7.37 -16.81
CA VAL A 510 5.22 -6.86 -18.00
C VAL A 510 6.23 -7.92 -18.45
N GLU A 511 5.94 -8.62 -19.55
CA GLU A 511 6.79 -9.70 -20.08
C GLU A 511 6.78 -9.70 -21.62
N PRO A 512 7.93 -9.91 -22.28
CA PRO A 512 8.03 -9.86 -23.75
C PRO A 512 7.22 -10.96 -24.45
N GLU A 513 7.08 -10.84 -25.76
CA GLU A 513 6.52 -11.92 -26.60
C GLU A 513 7.20 -13.27 -26.31
N PRO A 514 6.45 -14.39 -26.27
CA PRO A 514 5.07 -14.55 -26.75
C PRO A 514 3.95 -14.27 -25.71
N PHE A 515 4.25 -13.65 -24.56
CA PHE A 515 3.24 -13.39 -23.51
C PHE A 515 2.03 -12.61 -24.04
N ARG A 516 0.81 -13.12 -23.84
CA ARG A 516 -0.44 -12.49 -24.33
C ARG A 516 -1.07 -11.51 -23.33
N GLY A 517 -0.78 -11.65 -22.03
CA GLY A 517 -1.32 -10.81 -20.97
C GLY A 517 -2.83 -10.88 -20.74
N ASP A 518 -3.50 -11.87 -21.32
CA ASP A 518 -4.95 -12.15 -21.17
C ASP A 518 -5.23 -13.19 -20.07
N GLY A 519 -4.19 -13.62 -19.35
CA GLY A 519 -4.27 -14.65 -18.32
C GLY A 519 -4.27 -16.09 -18.87
N PHE A 520 -3.93 -16.29 -20.14
CA PHE A 520 -3.82 -17.62 -20.76
C PHE A 520 -2.47 -17.81 -21.47
N ALA A 521 -1.97 -19.04 -21.42
CA ALA A 521 -0.71 -19.40 -22.07
C ALA A 521 -0.82 -19.17 -23.60
N PRO A 522 0.29 -18.84 -24.29
CA PRO A 522 0.26 -18.37 -25.67
C PRO A 522 0.10 -19.50 -26.72
N ASP A 523 -0.65 -20.55 -26.38
CA ASP A 523 -0.83 -21.75 -27.19
C ASP A 523 -1.25 -21.45 -28.64
N PRO A 524 -0.47 -21.88 -29.65
CA PRO A 524 -0.83 -21.74 -31.06
C PRO A 524 -2.06 -22.58 -31.46
N ASP A 525 -2.33 -23.68 -30.74
CA ASP A 525 -3.48 -24.56 -31.02
C ASP A 525 -4.81 -24.01 -30.43
N GLY A 526 -4.76 -22.89 -29.70
CA GLY A 526 -5.93 -22.16 -29.19
C GLY A 526 -6.57 -22.73 -27.91
N ARG A 527 -5.91 -23.64 -27.19
CA ARG A 527 -6.37 -24.12 -25.88
C ARG A 527 -6.30 -22.98 -24.86
N ARG A 528 -7.33 -22.86 -24.02
CA ARG A 528 -7.39 -21.89 -22.93
C ARG A 528 -6.75 -22.46 -21.67
N ILE A 529 -5.43 -22.58 -21.68
CA ILE A 529 -4.62 -23.01 -20.52
C ILE A 529 -4.43 -21.77 -19.62
N PRO A 530 -4.98 -21.71 -18.39
CA PRO A 530 -4.84 -20.56 -17.50
C PRO A 530 -3.39 -20.39 -17.05
N GLU A 531 -2.84 -19.19 -17.25
CA GLU A 531 -1.45 -18.86 -16.94
C GLU A 531 -1.38 -17.97 -15.68
N TYR A 532 -0.54 -18.37 -14.74
CA TYR A 532 -0.32 -17.68 -13.47
C TYR A 532 1.14 -17.21 -13.37
N LYS A 533 1.37 -16.10 -12.67
CA LYS A 533 2.69 -15.54 -12.45
C LYS A 533 2.98 -15.51 -10.95
N VAL A 534 4.15 -16.00 -10.56
CA VAL A 534 4.62 -15.97 -9.17
C VAL A 534 6.02 -15.38 -9.10
N ASP A 535 6.28 -14.53 -8.12
CA ASP A 535 7.56 -13.82 -8.02
C ASP A 535 8.64 -14.65 -7.31
N SER A 536 8.33 -15.23 -6.14
CA SER A 536 9.22 -16.13 -5.40
C SER A 536 8.46 -16.96 -4.35
N VAL A 537 7.82 -18.05 -4.76
CA VAL A 537 7.09 -18.95 -3.85
C VAL A 537 8.00 -20.09 -3.38
N ARG A 538 8.09 -20.31 -2.06
CA ARG A 538 8.79 -21.46 -1.47
C ARG A 538 7.96 -22.73 -1.66
N LEU A 539 8.61 -23.81 -2.08
CA LEU A 539 7.99 -25.11 -2.27
C LEU A 539 7.63 -25.76 -0.92
N PRO A 540 6.43 -26.36 -0.79
CA PRO A 540 6.07 -27.13 0.39
C PRO A 540 6.81 -28.48 0.45
N HIS A 541 6.83 -29.09 1.64
CA HIS A 541 7.28 -30.48 1.80
C HIS A 541 6.50 -31.39 0.84
N GLY A 542 7.19 -32.32 0.18
CA GLY A 542 6.57 -33.25 -0.78
C GLY A 542 6.31 -32.66 -2.16
N ALA A 543 6.79 -31.45 -2.47
CA ALA A 543 6.91 -31.00 -3.86
C ALA A 543 7.83 -31.96 -4.64
N THR A 544 7.43 -32.37 -5.85
CA THR A 544 8.17 -33.36 -6.65
C THR A 544 8.78 -32.77 -7.90
N MET A 545 9.89 -33.35 -8.35
CA MET A 545 10.44 -33.14 -9.69
C MET A 545 10.21 -34.39 -10.53
N THR A 546 9.44 -34.24 -11.60
CA THR A 546 9.18 -35.29 -12.59
C THR A 546 9.98 -35.01 -13.86
N ARG A 547 10.66 -36.01 -14.45
CA ARG A 547 11.20 -35.95 -15.81
C ARG A 547 10.18 -36.54 -16.78
N ILE A 548 9.89 -35.83 -17.86
CA ILE A 548 8.99 -36.22 -18.94
C ILE A 548 9.82 -36.42 -20.20
N HIS A 549 9.69 -37.56 -20.87
CA HIS A 549 10.49 -37.95 -22.04
C HIS A 549 9.76 -37.70 -23.37
N ALA A 550 10.50 -37.68 -24.47
CA ALA A 550 9.96 -37.47 -25.81
C ALA A 550 8.99 -38.57 -26.30
N ASP A 551 8.99 -39.75 -25.68
CA ASP A 551 8.06 -40.84 -25.96
C ASP A 551 6.74 -40.77 -25.16
N GLY A 552 6.60 -39.77 -24.27
CA GLY A 552 5.44 -39.62 -23.39
C GLY A 552 5.54 -40.34 -22.04
N SER A 553 6.64 -41.08 -21.79
CA SER A 553 6.91 -41.66 -20.47
C SER A 553 7.38 -40.60 -19.47
N SER A 554 7.28 -40.88 -18.17
CA SER A 554 7.81 -39.99 -17.14
C SER A 554 8.31 -40.74 -15.90
N ASP A 555 9.38 -40.20 -15.29
CA ASP A 555 9.99 -40.69 -14.05
C ASP A 555 9.82 -39.62 -12.96
N GLU A 556 9.48 -40.02 -11.73
CA GLU A 556 9.75 -39.17 -10.55
C GLU A 556 11.25 -39.21 -10.25
N VAL A 557 11.90 -38.05 -10.15
CA VAL A 557 13.37 -37.93 -10.02
C VAL A 557 13.77 -37.56 -8.60
N ALA A 558 12.98 -36.71 -7.93
CA ALA A 558 13.22 -36.28 -6.57
C ALA A 558 11.94 -35.74 -5.92
N TYR A 559 11.92 -35.70 -4.59
CA TYR A 559 10.97 -34.91 -3.80
C TYR A 559 11.73 -33.95 -2.87
N PHE A 560 11.07 -32.86 -2.47
CA PHE A 560 11.63 -31.86 -1.58
C PHE A 560 11.24 -32.13 -0.12
N ASP A 561 12.25 -32.28 0.74
CA ASP A 561 12.10 -32.31 2.19
C ASP A 561 12.31 -30.89 2.73
N ALA A 562 11.24 -30.25 3.18
CA ALA A 562 11.27 -28.87 3.67
C ALA A 562 11.87 -28.72 5.08
N ASP A 563 11.91 -29.79 5.87
CA ASP A 563 12.49 -29.77 7.22
C ASP A 563 14.01 -29.83 7.14
N ARG A 564 14.53 -30.60 6.19
CA ARG A 564 15.95 -30.66 5.83
C ARG A 564 16.39 -29.52 4.90
N ARG A 565 15.45 -28.97 4.12
CA ARG A 565 15.68 -28.10 2.95
C ARG A 565 16.57 -28.76 1.89
N GLU A 566 16.31 -30.04 1.63
CA GLU A 566 17.09 -30.88 0.71
C GLU A 566 16.18 -31.55 -0.33
N TRP A 567 16.71 -31.77 -1.54
CA TRP A 567 16.05 -32.57 -2.56
C TRP A 567 16.50 -34.03 -2.46
N VAL A 568 15.59 -34.90 -2.05
CA VAL A 568 15.84 -36.34 -1.93
C VAL A 568 15.58 -37.00 -3.29
N GLN A 569 16.65 -37.49 -3.93
CA GLN A 569 16.54 -38.18 -5.22
C GLN A 569 15.87 -39.55 -5.06
N VAL A 570 14.89 -39.84 -5.90
CA VAL A 570 14.21 -41.14 -5.96
C VAL A 570 15.11 -42.13 -6.71
N GLY A 571 15.44 -43.24 -6.07
CA GLY A 571 16.25 -44.29 -6.70
C GLY A 571 15.51 -44.95 -7.87
N ARG A 572 16.24 -45.28 -8.96
CA ARG A 572 15.72 -46.06 -10.09
C ARG A 572 15.28 -47.46 -9.64
N GLY A 573 14.05 -47.58 -9.14
CA GLY A 573 13.45 -48.83 -8.69
C GLY A 573 12.24 -48.68 -7.76
N GLU A 574 12.09 -47.57 -7.03
CA GLU A 574 11.06 -47.43 -6.00
C GLU A 574 9.97 -46.43 -6.41
N SER A 575 8.78 -46.94 -6.75
CA SER A 575 7.62 -46.11 -7.06
C SER A 575 6.93 -45.66 -5.76
N THR A 576 7.09 -44.39 -5.42
CA THR A 576 6.57 -43.68 -4.24
C THR A 576 5.04 -43.69 -4.13
N ALA A 577 4.32 -43.97 -5.23
CA ALA A 577 2.86 -43.94 -5.35
C ALA A 577 2.09 -44.84 -4.36
N HIS A 578 2.76 -45.75 -3.65
CA HIS A 578 2.17 -46.65 -2.67
C HIS A 578 2.36 -46.25 -1.19
N ALA A 579 3.33 -45.38 -0.87
CA ALA A 579 3.64 -44.98 0.51
C ALA A 579 2.71 -43.89 1.02
N TYR A 580 2.61 -42.77 0.29
CA TYR A 580 1.90 -41.56 0.73
C TYR A 580 0.39 -41.78 0.94
N ARG A 581 -0.19 -42.83 0.33
CA ARG A 581 -1.61 -43.19 0.50
C ARG A 581 -1.90 -44.00 1.77
N GLN A 582 -0.89 -44.52 2.47
CA GLN A 582 -1.08 -45.22 3.75
C GLN A 582 -1.03 -44.26 4.95
N GLU A 583 -0.15 -43.26 4.95
CA GLU A 583 -0.03 -42.33 6.09
C GLU A 583 -1.28 -41.46 6.26
N GLN A 584 -1.89 -40.96 5.17
CA GLN A 584 -3.19 -40.27 5.22
C GLN A 584 -4.41 -41.19 5.46
N GLN A 585 -4.19 -42.47 5.78
CA GLN A 585 -5.23 -43.38 6.30
C GLN A 585 -5.01 -43.75 7.78
N HIS A 586 -3.98 -43.19 8.41
CA HIS A 586 -3.58 -43.48 9.79
C HIS A 586 -3.44 -42.23 10.68
N ALA A 587 -3.87 -41.06 10.19
CA ALA A 587 -4.06 -39.81 10.92
C ALA A 587 -5.52 -39.35 10.81
#